data_AF-A0A1Q7F777-F1
#
_entry.id   AF-A0A1Q7F777-F1
#
_cell.length_a   1.000
_cell.length_b   1.000
_cell.length_c   1.000
_cell.angle_alpha   90.00
_cell.angle_beta   90.00
_cell.angle_gamma   90.00
#
_symmetry.space_group_name_H-M   'P 1'
#
loop_
_entity.id
_entity.type
_entity.pdbx_description
1 polymer ?
#
loop_
_entity_poly.entity_id
_entity_poly.type
_entity_poly.pdbx_seq_one_letter_code
_entity_poly.pdbx_strand_id
1 'polypeptide(L)'
;MPSENKAATSERFLSSQEIQSLVQERHSGIFSQVEGLSMDHFLLASTKAICERYKIHFANLSTIQRKFVTHYRCGQCGLLPLYHLDLLHIKRVRCRKCGQLIAFKKKGKYGKLRKEIAFELMKENHGDVMLADQ
;
A
#
# COMPACT_ATOMS: atom_id res chain seq x y z
N MET A 1 52.66 3.54 -37.37
CA MET A 1 52.44 2.46 -36.38
C MET A 1 51.33 2.91 -35.44
N PRO A 2 50.05 2.58 -35.71
CA PRO A 2 48.95 2.93 -34.84
C PRO A 2 48.62 1.74 -33.91
N SER A 3 48.55 1.98 -32.60
CA SER A 3 48.01 1.01 -31.64
C SER A 3 46.60 1.46 -31.27
N GLU A 4 45.61 0.82 -31.87
CA GLU A 4 44.19 0.97 -31.57
C GLU A 4 43.85 0.17 -30.29
N ASN A 5 43.49 0.84 -29.20
CA ASN A 5 42.86 0.19 -28.05
C ASN A 5 41.34 0.19 -28.24
N LYS A 6 40.79 -0.95 -28.68
CA LYS A 6 39.34 -1.19 -28.72
C LYS A 6 38.87 -1.67 -27.34
N ALA A 7 38.10 -0.84 -26.65
CA ALA A 7 37.35 -1.23 -25.46
C ALA A 7 36.18 -2.14 -25.91
N ALA A 8 36.24 -3.42 -25.53
CA ALA A 8 35.15 -4.37 -25.72
C ALA A 8 34.19 -4.26 -24.53
N THR A 9 33.10 -3.51 -24.70
CA THR A 9 31.97 -3.49 -23.77
C THR A 9 31.22 -4.81 -23.90
N SER A 10 31.37 -5.68 -22.91
CA SER A 10 30.65 -6.95 -22.82
C SER A 10 29.21 -6.66 -22.40
N GLU A 11 28.29 -6.58 -23.38
CA GLU A 11 26.86 -6.53 -23.11
C GLU A 11 26.38 -7.93 -22.70
N ARG A 12 26.14 -8.11 -21.41
CA ARG A 12 25.54 -9.33 -20.85
C ARG A 12 24.10 -9.43 -21.33
N PHE A 13 23.85 -10.26 -22.34
CA PHE A 13 22.50 -10.66 -22.72
C PHE A 13 21.92 -11.59 -21.63
N LEU A 14 20.96 -11.08 -20.86
CA LEU A 14 20.25 -11.86 -19.86
C LEU A 14 19.28 -12.84 -20.54
N SER A 15 19.27 -14.08 -20.06
CA SER A 15 18.37 -15.14 -20.52
C SER A 15 16.91 -14.79 -20.21
N SER A 16 15.98 -15.27 -21.03
CA SER A 16 14.54 -15.10 -20.78
C SER A 16 14.10 -15.65 -19.41
N GLN A 17 14.84 -16.61 -18.85
CA GLN A 17 14.60 -17.13 -17.51
C GLN A 17 15.04 -16.15 -16.41
N GLU A 18 16.12 -15.38 -16.61
CA GLU A 18 16.57 -14.33 -15.68
C GLU A 18 15.62 -13.13 -15.70
N ILE A 19 15.05 -12.81 -16.88
CA ILE A 19 14.00 -11.80 -16.99
C ILE A 19 12.73 -12.25 -16.25
N GLN A 20 12.35 -13.52 -16.36
CA GLN A 20 11.19 -14.06 -15.64
C GLN A 20 11.40 -14.07 -14.11
N SER A 21 12.60 -14.40 -13.62
CA SER A 21 12.89 -14.31 -12.18
C SER A 21 12.89 -12.86 -11.68
N LEU A 22 13.42 -11.91 -12.45
CA LEU A 22 13.39 -10.48 -12.14
C LEU A 22 11.95 -9.91 -12.12
N VAL A 23 11.08 -10.39 -13.01
CA VAL A 23 9.66 -9.98 -13.04
C VAL A 23 8.90 -10.60 -11.85
N GLN A 24 9.29 -11.79 -11.40
CA GLN A 24 8.67 -12.46 -10.25
C GLN A 24 9.11 -11.83 -8.91
N GLU A 25 10.35 -11.36 -8.81
CA GLU A 25 10.81 -10.55 -7.67
C GLU A 25 10.14 -9.17 -7.61
N ARG A 26 9.85 -8.54 -8.76
CA ARG A 26 9.14 -7.25 -8.79
C ARG A 26 7.67 -7.31 -8.38
N HIS A 27 7.05 -8.48 -8.38
CA HIS A 27 5.71 -8.65 -7.81
C HIS A 27 5.72 -8.91 -6.29
N SER A 28 6.90 -8.98 -5.68
CA SER A 28 7.08 -9.31 -4.26
C SER A 28 7.74 -8.18 -3.43
N GLY A 29 8.24 -7.10 -4.05
CA GLY A 29 8.74 -5.90 -3.36
C GLY A 29 7.74 -4.75 -3.51
N ILE A 30 7.35 -3.98 -2.49
CA ILE A 30 8.19 -3.32 -1.49
C ILE A 30 7.44 -3.35 -0.16
N PHE A 31 7.81 -4.30 0.71
CA PHE A 31 7.64 -4.15 2.15
C PHE A 31 9.05 -4.20 2.72
N SER A 32 9.65 -3.02 2.87
CA SER A 32 10.86 -2.90 3.67
C SER A 32 10.46 -3.26 5.10
N GLN A 33 10.88 -4.44 5.55
CA GLN A 33 10.72 -4.86 6.94
C GLN A 33 11.58 -3.93 7.80
N VAL A 34 11.00 -2.83 8.25
CA VAL A 34 11.48 -2.12 9.42
C VAL A 34 11.35 -3.09 10.59
N GLU A 35 12.47 -3.41 11.24
CA GLU A 35 12.58 -4.44 12.26
C GLU A 35 11.42 -4.39 13.29
N GLY A 36 10.60 -5.46 13.32
CA GLY A 36 9.82 -5.86 14.50
C GLY A 36 8.35 -5.40 14.62
N LEU A 37 7.80 -4.56 13.73
CA LEU A 37 6.40 -4.10 13.86
C LEU A 37 5.49 -4.68 12.76
N SER A 38 4.38 -5.30 13.18
CA SER A 38 3.41 -5.89 12.25
C SER A 38 2.57 -4.83 11.53
N MET A 39 2.03 -5.15 10.35
CA MET A 39 1.11 -4.27 9.61
C MET A 39 -0.13 -3.88 10.44
N ASP A 40 -0.55 -4.74 11.36
CA ASP A 40 -1.65 -4.45 12.28
C ASP A 40 -1.28 -3.35 13.28
N HIS A 41 -0.02 -3.29 13.70
CA HIS A 41 0.49 -2.22 14.56
C HIS A 41 0.42 -0.86 13.86
N PHE A 42 0.89 -0.78 12.60
CA PHE A 42 0.79 0.44 11.79
C PHE A 42 -0.67 0.86 11.57
N LEU A 43 -1.52 -0.08 11.17
CA LEU A 43 -2.97 0.16 11.01
C LEU A 43 -3.58 0.76 12.29
N LEU A 44 -3.23 0.22 13.45
CA LEU A 44 -3.74 0.71 14.73
C LEU A 44 -3.18 2.10 15.07
N ALA A 45 -1.89 2.33 14.86
CA ALA A 45 -1.22 3.61 15.12
C ALA A 45 -1.82 4.73 14.27
N SER A 46 -1.86 4.56 12.94
CA SER A 46 -2.45 5.56 12.03
C SER A 46 -3.94 5.78 12.34
N THR A 47 -4.68 4.73 12.71
CA THR A 47 -6.09 4.86 13.10
C THR A 47 -6.25 5.73 14.35
N LYS A 48 -5.45 5.51 15.39
CA LYS A 48 -5.50 6.32 16.62
C LYS A 48 -5.19 7.79 16.33
N ALA A 49 -4.09 8.05 15.62
CA ALA A 49 -3.69 9.41 15.25
C ALA A 49 -4.78 10.14 14.47
N ILE A 50 -5.39 9.47 13.48
CA ILE A 50 -6.45 10.08 12.67
C ILE A 50 -7.72 10.29 13.50
N CYS A 51 -8.13 9.31 14.30
CA CYS A 51 -9.29 9.46 15.19
C CYS A 51 -9.13 10.70 16.10
N GLU A 52 -7.94 10.94 16.63
CA GLU A 52 -7.64 12.12 17.45
C GLU A 52 -7.80 13.45 16.70
N ARG A 53 -7.32 13.54 15.44
CA ARG A 53 -7.56 14.73 14.58
C ARG A 53 -9.05 15.04 14.40
N TYR A 54 -9.89 14.01 14.45
CA TYR A 54 -11.34 14.10 14.33
C TYR A 54 -12.08 14.23 15.66
N LYS A 55 -11.38 14.43 16.79
CA LYS A 55 -11.97 14.46 18.14
C LYS A 55 -12.76 13.19 18.47
N ILE A 56 -12.37 12.05 17.89
CA ILE A 56 -12.95 10.73 18.14
C ILE A 56 -11.99 9.97 19.06
N HIS A 57 -12.44 9.63 20.26
CA HIS A 57 -11.65 8.78 21.15
C HIS A 57 -11.73 7.33 20.69
N PHE A 58 -10.64 6.80 20.13
CA PHE A 58 -10.58 5.42 19.64
C PHE A 58 -10.97 4.38 20.71
N ALA A 59 -10.64 4.65 21.98
CA ALA A 59 -11.02 3.81 23.12
C ALA A 59 -12.55 3.64 23.24
N ASN A 60 -13.32 4.69 22.92
CA ASN A 60 -14.78 4.71 23.02
C ASN A 60 -15.47 4.01 21.84
N LEU A 61 -14.72 3.63 20.79
CA LEU A 61 -15.28 2.84 19.70
C LEU A 61 -15.46 1.39 20.14
N SER A 62 -16.67 0.87 19.97
CA SER A 62 -16.94 -0.57 20.11
C SER A 62 -16.12 -1.40 19.12
N THR A 63 -15.95 -2.69 19.39
CA THR A 63 -15.20 -3.62 18.52
C THR A 63 -15.67 -3.57 17.06
N ILE A 64 -16.99 -3.51 16.84
CA ILE A 64 -17.57 -3.46 15.50
C ILE A 64 -17.26 -2.11 14.82
N GLN A 65 -17.35 -1.00 15.55
CA GLN A 65 -17.00 0.32 15.01
C GLN A 65 -15.52 0.41 14.65
N ARG A 66 -14.64 -0.20 15.45
CA ARG A 66 -13.21 -0.33 15.12
C ARG A 66 -13.02 -1.07 13.81
N LYS A 67 -13.74 -2.18 13.57
CA LYS A 67 -13.71 -2.86 12.26
C LYS A 67 -14.21 -1.96 11.12
N PHE A 68 -15.25 -1.15 11.33
CA PHE A 68 -15.71 -0.21 10.31
C PHE A 68 -14.69 0.88 9.94
N VAL A 69 -13.80 1.29 10.85
CA VAL A 69 -12.76 2.28 10.52
C VAL A 69 -11.49 1.64 9.96
N THR A 70 -11.19 0.39 10.34
CA THR A 70 -9.91 -0.29 10.01
C THR A 70 -10.00 -1.34 8.90
N HIS A 71 -11.20 -1.68 8.43
CA HIS A 71 -11.41 -2.73 7.42
C HIS A 71 -12.29 -2.25 6.26
N TYR A 72 -12.17 -2.95 5.13
CA TYR A 72 -13.06 -2.83 3.98
C TYR A 72 -13.66 -4.19 3.63
N ARG A 73 -14.82 -4.18 2.96
CA ARG A 73 -15.45 -5.39 2.43
C ARG A 73 -15.09 -5.56 0.95
N CYS A 74 -14.46 -6.67 0.63
CA CYS A 74 -14.30 -7.19 -0.71
C CYS A 74 -15.46 -8.15 -1.03
N GLY A 75 -15.99 -8.09 -2.26
CA GLY A 75 -17.03 -9.03 -2.70
C GLY A 75 -16.54 -10.48 -2.77
N GLN A 76 -15.23 -10.69 -2.99
CA GLN A 76 -14.63 -12.02 -3.14
C GLN A 76 -13.91 -12.47 -1.87
N CYS A 77 -13.07 -11.62 -1.27
CA CYS A 77 -12.26 -11.99 -0.10
C CYS A 77 -12.95 -11.77 1.26
N GLY A 78 -14.16 -11.20 1.28
CA GLY A 78 -14.83 -10.85 2.52
C GLY A 78 -14.25 -9.59 3.20
N LEU A 79 -14.18 -9.59 4.53
CA LEU A 79 -13.73 -8.44 5.30
C LEU A 79 -12.19 -8.47 5.46
N LEU A 80 -11.52 -7.42 4.98
CA LEU A 80 -10.06 -7.32 5.01
C LEU A 80 -9.59 -6.00 5.66
N PRO A 81 -8.43 -6.01 6.34
CA PRO A 81 -7.78 -4.79 6.83
C PRO A 81 -7.44 -3.79 5.70
N LEU A 82 -7.40 -2.50 6.02
CA LEU A 82 -7.17 -1.45 5.02
C LEU A 82 -5.81 -1.54 4.31
N TYR A 83 -4.77 -2.09 4.93
CA TYR A 83 -3.46 -2.26 4.28
C TYR A 83 -3.48 -3.26 3.10
N HIS A 84 -4.57 -4.03 2.93
CA HIS A 84 -4.79 -4.83 1.73
C HIS A 84 -5.50 -4.07 0.60
N LEU A 85 -5.67 -2.76 0.72
CA LEU A 85 -6.06 -1.93 -0.42
C LEU A 85 -4.85 -1.64 -1.30
N ASP A 86 -5.09 -1.64 -2.60
CA ASP A 86 -4.22 -1.03 -3.58
C ASP A 86 -4.81 0.33 -3.94
N LEU A 87 -4.06 1.38 -3.55
CA LEU A 87 -4.43 2.78 -3.71
C LEU A 87 -3.62 3.47 -4.82
N LEU A 88 -2.88 2.73 -5.64
CA LEU A 88 -2.06 3.29 -6.74
C LEU A 88 -2.88 4.25 -7.62
N HIS A 89 -4.15 3.92 -7.84
CA HIS A 89 -5.11 4.79 -8.53
C HIS A 89 -6.25 5.18 -7.60
N ILE A 90 -6.24 6.41 -7.09
CA ILE A 90 -7.24 6.94 -6.14
C ILE A 90 -8.70 6.77 -6.61
N LYS A 91 -8.93 6.88 -7.92
CA LYS A 91 -10.26 6.73 -8.54
C LYS A 91 -10.65 5.26 -8.79
N ARG A 92 -9.69 4.33 -8.74
CA ARG A 92 -9.85 2.91 -9.10
C ARG A 92 -9.17 2.01 -8.06
N VAL A 93 -9.52 2.21 -6.79
CA VAL A 93 -9.01 1.43 -5.66
C VAL A 93 -9.33 -0.06 -5.85
N ARG A 94 -8.35 -0.93 -5.61
CA ARG A 94 -8.48 -2.39 -5.77
C ARG A 94 -8.19 -3.14 -4.49
N CYS A 95 -8.71 -4.35 -4.39
CA CYS A 95 -8.29 -5.32 -3.39
C CYS A 95 -6.94 -5.91 -3.82
N ARG A 96 -5.89 -5.77 -2.99
CA ARG A 96 -4.56 -6.34 -3.31
C ARG A 96 -4.57 -7.87 -3.39
N LYS A 97 -5.49 -8.54 -2.68
CA LYS A 97 -5.56 -10.02 -2.66
C LYS A 97 -6.22 -10.63 -3.92
N CYS A 98 -7.19 -9.95 -4.54
CA CYS A 98 -7.95 -10.53 -5.67
C CYS A 98 -8.13 -9.58 -6.87
N GLY A 99 -7.59 -8.36 -6.83
CA GLY A 99 -7.67 -7.38 -7.92
C GLY A 99 -9.04 -6.70 -8.13
N GLN A 100 -10.09 -7.13 -7.40
CA GLN A 100 -11.44 -6.57 -7.53
C GLN A 100 -11.49 -5.09 -7.21
N LEU A 101 -12.30 -4.35 -7.97
CA LEU A 101 -12.55 -2.93 -7.72
C LEU A 101 -13.34 -2.75 -6.41
N ILE A 102 -12.83 -1.89 -5.54
CA ILE A 102 -13.46 -1.59 -4.25
C ILE A 102 -14.10 -0.21 -4.33
N ALA A 103 -15.39 -0.15 -3.99
CA ALA A 103 -16.12 1.10 -3.87
C ALA A 103 -15.64 1.89 -2.63
N PHE A 104 -14.51 2.58 -2.78
CA PHE A 104 -13.91 3.37 -1.71
C PHE A 104 -14.50 4.79 -1.74
N LYS A 105 -15.68 4.98 -1.14
CA LYS A 105 -16.42 6.27 -1.11
C LYS A 105 -16.22 6.98 0.24
N LYS A 106 -16.29 8.32 0.26
CA LYS A 106 -16.23 9.14 1.50
C LYS A 106 -17.57 9.17 2.27
N LYS A 107 -18.62 8.52 1.75
CA LYS A 107 -19.98 8.56 2.31
C LYS A 107 -20.10 7.74 3.61
N GLY A 108 -21.04 8.14 4.48
CA GLY A 108 -21.33 7.47 5.75
C GLY A 108 -20.43 7.90 6.91
N LYS A 109 -20.81 7.52 8.14
CA LYS A 109 -20.19 7.95 9.41
C LYS A 109 -18.66 7.81 9.44
N TYR A 110 -18.14 6.71 8.90
CA TYR A 110 -16.71 6.38 8.93
C TYR A 110 -16.01 6.48 7.57
N GLY A 111 -16.72 6.87 6.50
CA GLY A 111 -16.18 6.85 5.14
C GLY A 111 -14.98 7.79 4.99
N LYS A 112 -15.05 8.99 5.58
CA LYS A 112 -13.95 9.97 5.55
C LYS A 112 -12.73 9.47 6.33
N LEU A 113 -12.91 9.00 7.57
CA LEU A 113 -11.85 8.45 8.40
C LEU A 113 -11.14 7.27 7.71
N ARG A 114 -11.93 6.30 7.22
CA ARG A 114 -11.40 5.10 6.56
C ARG A 114 -10.50 5.44 5.37
N LYS A 115 -10.87 6.46 4.59
CA LYS A 115 -10.04 6.95 3.49
C LYS A 115 -8.71 7.51 3.98
N GLU A 116 -8.75 8.42 4.94
CA GLU A 116 -7.51 9.02 5.46
C GLU A 116 -6.59 7.98 6.06
N ILE A 117 -7.12 7.02 6.81
CA ILE A 117 -6.32 5.92 7.37
C ILE A 117 -5.65 5.12 6.27
N ALA A 118 -6.39 4.74 5.23
CA ALA A 118 -5.80 3.98 4.13
C ALA A 118 -4.72 4.77 3.37
N PHE A 119 -4.89 6.08 3.19
CA PHE A 119 -3.89 6.93 2.55
C PHE A 119 -2.64 7.16 3.42
N GLU A 120 -2.82 7.34 4.73
CA GLU A 120 -1.70 7.47 5.68
C GLU A 120 -0.83 6.20 5.65
N LEU A 121 -1.46 5.01 5.66
CA LEU A 121 -0.75 3.74 5.58
C LEU A 121 0.07 3.57 4.29
N MET A 122 -0.33 4.19 3.19
CA MET A 122 0.45 4.16 1.94
C MET A 122 1.62 5.13 1.98
N LYS A 123 1.49 6.29 2.63
CA LYS A 123 2.59 7.25 2.78
C LYS A 123 3.72 6.68 3.64
N GLU A 124 3.39 5.97 4.71
CA GLU A 124 4.38 5.33 5.56
C GLU A 124 5.06 4.13 4.86
N ASN A 125 4.38 3.46 3.93
CA ASN A 125 4.92 2.31 3.19
C ASN A 125 5.73 2.72 1.94
N HIS A 126 5.47 3.91 1.40
CA HIS A 126 6.21 4.51 0.29
C HIS A 126 6.84 5.79 0.81
N GLY A 127 8.00 5.69 1.45
CA GLY A 127 8.76 6.85 1.91
C GLY A 127 8.79 7.93 0.83
N ASP A 128 8.09 9.02 1.11
CA ASP A 128 8.10 10.30 0.41
C ASP A 128 8.33 10.25 -1.12
N VAL A 129 7.45 9.57 -1.86
CA VAL A 129 7.37 9.72 -3.32
C VAL A 129 6.07 10.43 -3.69
N MET A 130 6.22 11.74 -3.86
CA MET A 130 5.49 12.59 -4.82
C MET A 130 4.00 12.84 -4.54
N LEU A 131 3.73 13.88 -3.74
CA LEU A 131 2.63 14.81 -4.03
C LEU A 131 3.23 16.07 -4.67
N ALA A 132 3.63 15.96 -5.94
CA ALA A 132 3.70 17.09 -6.84
C ALA A 132 2.60 16.90 -7.91
N ASP A 133 2.00 18.01 -8.31
CA ASP A 133 0.86 18.19 -9.23
C ASP A 133 -0.56 18.16 -8.62
N GLN A 134 -0.88 19.29 -7.99
CA GLN A 134 -2.11 20.04 -8.27
C GLN A 134 -1.81 21.54 -8.33
#